data_AF-A0A4U8SWG9-F1
#
_entry.id   AF-A0A4U8SWG9-F1
#
_cell.length_a   1.000
_cell.length_b   1.000
_cell.length_c   1.000
_cell.angle_alpha   90.00
_cell.angle_beta   90.00
_cell.angle_gamma   90.00
#
_symmetry.space_group_name_H-M   'P 1'
#
loop_
_entity.id
_entity.type
_entity.pdbx_description
1 polymer ?
#
loop_
_entity_poly.entity_id
_entity_poly.type
_entity_poly.pdbx_seq_one_letter_code
_entity_poly.pdbx_strand_id
1 'polypeptide(L)' 'MHTHTAFLRVAYPIASNSSGFFALPRVGDEVIISFLDNDIDKPFISGSLYNTTNPSLIHNPLDS' A
#
# COMPACT_ATOMS: atom_id res chain seq x y z
N MET A 1 9.33 10.50 22.87
CA MET A 1 9.78 9.54 21.84
C MET A 1 9.69 10.23 20.50
N HIS A 2 10.78 10.30 19.74
CA HIS A 2 10.73 10.82 18.37
C HIS A 2 10.33 9.69 17.45
N THR A 3 9.12 9.74 16.90
CA THR A 3 8.68 8.84 15.84
C THR A 3 9.36 9.29 14.54
N HIS A 4 10.41 8.60 14.14
CA HIS A 4 10.99 8.75 12.80
C HIS A 4 10.45 7.62 11.92
N THR A 5 9.71 8.00 10.88
CA THR A 5 9.27 7.09 9.82
C THR A 5 10.06 7.40 8.55
N ALA A 6 10.61 6.38 7.90
CA ALA A 6 11.18 6.53 6.57
C ALA A 6 10.08 6.68 5.52
N PHE A 7 10.37 7.33 4.39
CA PHE A 7 9.51 7.27 3.21
C PHE A 7 9.66 5.92 2.53
N LEU A 8 8.53 5.27 2.23
CA LEU A 8 8.50 4.01 1.49
C LEU A 8 8.06 4.25 0.04
N ARG A 9 8.61 3.43 -0.86
CA ARG A 9 8.15 3.37 -2.26
C ARG A 9 6.81 2.61 -2.33
N VAL A 10 5.99 2.95 -3.32
CA VAL A 10 4.71 2.29 -3.62
C VAL A 10 4.82 1.59 -4.97
N ALA A 11 4.48 0.30 -5.01
CA ALA A 11 4.35 -0.44 -6.24
C ALA A 11 3.07 -0.02 -6.98
N TYR A 12 3.20 0.24 -8.28
CA TYR A 12 2.07 0.53 -9.15
C TYR A 12 1.91 -0.58 -10.19
N PRO A 13 0.67 -0.93 -10.59
CA PRO A 13 0.44 -1.93 -11.63
C PRO A 13 1.12 -1.60 -12.97
N ILE A 14 1.22 -0.31 -13.31
CA ILE A 14 1.96 0.20 -14.47
C ILE A 14 2.71 1.46 -14.04
N ALA A 15 4.03 1.42 -14.16
CA ALA A 15 4.93 2.54 -13.90
C ALA A 15 5.95 2.67 -15.05
N SER A 16 5.63 3.51 -16.03
CA SER A 16 6.45 3.75 -17.21
C SER A 16 6.97 5.19 -17.26
N ASN A 17 7.99 5.42 -18.06
CA ASN A 17 8.47 6.77 -18.35
C ASN A 17 7.35 7.56 -19.05
N SER A 18 6.75 8.53 -18.35
CA SER A 18 5.65 9.40 -18.82
C SER A 18 4.23 8.81 -18.89
N SER A 19 3.98 7.60 -18.37
CA SER A 19 2.62 7.04 -18.27
C SER A 19 2.52 5.99 -17.16
N GLY A 20 1.34 5.83 -16.56
CA GLY A 20 1.12 4.82 -15.53
C GLY A 20 -0.09 5.10 -14.66
N PHE A 21 -0.24 4.28 -13.62
CA PHE A 21 -1.22 4.50 -12.57
C PHE A 21 -0.63 5.33 -11.44
N PHE A 22 -1.45 6.19 -10.84
CA PHE A 22 -1.06 7.00 -9.68
C PHE A 22 -2.19 7.07 -8.66
N ALA A 23 -1.98 6.41 -7.53
CA ALA A 23 -2.87 6.38 -6.37
C ALA A 23 -2.03 6.12 -5.11
N LEU A 24 -1.92 7.12 -4.24
CA LEU A 24 -1.16 7.01 -2.99
C LEU A 24 -2.08 6.59 -1.83
N PRO A 25 -1.65 5.65 -0.96
CA PRO A 25 -2.34 5.36 0.29
C PRO A 25 -2.47 6.62 1.16
N ARG A 26 -3.60 6.73 1.86
CA ARG A 26 -3.91 7.80 2.80
C ARG A 26 -3.66 7.35 4.23
N VAL A 27 -3.59 8.32 5.14
CA VAL A 27 -3.50 8.03 6.58
C VAL A 27 -4.75 7.26 6.99
N GLY A 28 -4.57 6.09 7.60
CA GLY A 28 -5.66 5.19 8.00
C GLY A 28 -5.90 4.02 7.04
N ASP A 29 -5.34 4.05 5.83
CA ASP A 29 -5.42 2.92 4.91
C ASP A 29 -4.58 1.75 5.38
N GLU A 30 -5.08 0.53 5.20
CA GLU A 30 -4.33 -0.69 5.44
C GLU A 30 -3.54 -1.09 4.19
N VAL A 31 -2.24 -1.32 4.37
CA VAL A 31 -1.30 -1.62 3.28
C VAL A 31 -0.51 -2.89 3.56
N ILE A 32 -0.16 -3.58 2.47
CA ILE A 32 0.75 -4.72 2.52
C ILE A 32 2.17 -4.19 2.31
N ILE A 33 3.05 -4.48 3.27
CA ILE A 33 4.48 -4.21 3.16
C ILE A 33 5.19 -5.46 2.72
N SER A 34 6.02 -5.33 1.69
CA SER A 34 6.91 -6.38 1.21
C SER A 34 8.35 -5.89 1.26
N PHE A 35 9.28 -6.84 1.27
CA PHE A 35 10.70 -6.58 1.46
C PHE A 35 11.46 -7.02 0.21
N LEU A 36 12.15 -6.08 -0.44
CA LEU A 36 12.91 -6.39 -1.65
C LEU A 36 14.06 -7.34 -1.28
N ASP A 37 14.24 -8.40 -2.06
CA ASP A 37 15.27 -9.43 -1.83
C ASP A 37 15.22 -10.08 -0.44
N ASN A 38 14.04 -10.11 0.19
CA ASN A 38 13.83 -10.54 1.59
C ASN A 38 14.70 -9.77 2.62
N ASP A 39 15.04 -8.52 2.30
CA ASP A 39 15.81 -7.62 3.16
C ASP A 39 14.87 -6.69 3.95
N ILE A 40 14.83 -6.84 5.27
CA ILE A 40 13.95 -6.07 6.15
C ILE A 40 14.23 -4.55 6.10
N ASP A 41 15.45 -4.16 5.70
CA ASP A 41 15.85 -2.76 5.56
C ASP A 41 15.40 -2.14 4.23
N LYS A 42 14.78 -2.93 3.33
CA LYS A 42 14.27 -2.48 2.03
C LYS A 42 12.74 -2.67 1.88
N PRO A 43 11.93 -2.07 2.76
CA PRO A 43 10.48 -2.18 2.68
C PRO A 43 9.91 -1.35 1.52
N PHE A 44 8.83 -1.85 0.93
CA PHE A 44 7.98 -1.11 -0.01
C PHE A 44 6.52 -1.54 0.15
N ILE A 45 5.60 -0.66 -0.23
CA ILE A 45 4.17 -0.96 -0.26
C ILE A 45 3.86 -1.74 -1.53
N SER A 46 3.37 -2.97 -1.40
CA SER A 46 3.04 -3.85 -2.53
C SER A 46 1.55 -3.85 -2.89
N GLY A 47 0.68 -3.39 -1.99
CA GLY A 47 -0.75 -3.26 -2.23
C GLY A 47 -1.50 -2.67 -1.04
N SER A 48 -2.82 -2.56 -1.17
CA SER A 48 -3.74 -2.07 -0.14
C SER A 48 -4.89 -3.04 0.05
N LEU A 49 -5.48 -3.03 1.25
CA LEU A 49 -6.61 -3.89 1.62
C LEU A 49 -7.78 -3.04 2.09
N TYR A 50 -9.00 -3.47 1.72
CA TYR A 50 -10.21 -3.00 2.38
C TYR A 50 -10.35 -3.67 3.75
N ASN A 51 -10.97 -2.97 4.68
CA ASN A 51 -11.25 -3.48 6.02
C ASN A 51 -12.54 -2.85 6.57
N THR A 52 -12.86 -3.12 7.84
CA THR A 52 -14.10 -2.62 8.47
C THR A 52 -14.18 -1.09 8.57
N THR A 53 -13.04 -0.39 8.59
CA THR A 53 -12.99 1.09 8.63
C THR A 53 -13.01 1.68 7.22
N ASN A 54 -12.35 1.01 6.27
CA ASN A 54 -12.30 1.37 4.85
C ASN A 54 -12.90 0.22 4.03
N PRO A 55 -14.23 0.12 3.93
CA PRO A 55 -14.88 -0.99 3.24
C PRO A 55 -14.73 -0.88 1.72
N SER A 56 -14.88 -2.02 1.07
CA SER A 56 -14.93 -2.10 -0.39
C SER A 56 -16.13 -1.31 -0.96
N LEU A 57 -15.93 -0.64 -2.10
CA LEU A 57 -16.99 0.13 -2.76
C LEU A 57 -18.12 -0.75 -3.31
N ILE A 58 -17.83 -2.03 -3.55
CA ILE A 58 -18.78 -3.05 -3.99
C ILE A 58 -18.91 -4.03 -2.85
N HIS A 59 -20.14 -4.35 -2.43
CA HIS A 59 -20.41 -5.32 -1.37
C HIS A 59 -19.74 -6.67 -1.72
N ASN A 60 -18.58 -6.91 -1.10
CA ASN A 60 -17.86 -8.16 -1.22
C ASN A 60 -18.42 -9.15 -0.19
N PRO A 61 -18.89 -10.35 -0.58
CA PRO A 61 -19.47 -11.32 0.34
C PRO A 61 -18.49 -11.87 1.40
N LEU A 62 -17.19 -11.57 1.28
CA LEU A 62 -16.16 -12.00 2.24
C LEU A 62 -15.96 -11.00 3.38
N ASP A 63 -16.62 -9.83 3.33
CA ASP A 63 -16.49 -8.75 4.32
C ASP A 63 -17.57 -8.87 5.42
N SER A 64 -18.20 -10.06 5.58
CA SER A 64 -19.27 -10.36 6.55
C SER A 64 -18.77 -10.61 7.97
#